data_AF-F5SZN3-F1
#
_entry.id   AF-F5SZN3-F1
#
_cell.length_a   1.000
_cell.length_b   1.000
_cell.length_c   1.000
_cell.angle_alpha   90.00
_cell.angle_beta   90.00
_cell.angle_gamma   90.00
#
_symmetry.space_group_name_H-M   'P 1'
#
loop_
_entity.id
_entity.type
_entity.pdbx_description
1 polymer ?
#
loop_
_entity_poly.entity_id
_entity_poly.type
_entity_poly.pdbx_seq_one_letter_code
_entity_poly.pdbx_strand_id
1 'polypeptide(L)'
;MKHRDKGIDIFSLSFLDIISCGFGAVVMLILISKTDVDAAPTAGTEDVSAMLSQLVTLQNSVSQIQQEMNQKLEVLSSISEQKQSAAAASKALQQQLKALNQKQAATAESIAGLGLVEERLKQASLKTPQKPNKTRDEDVGGIPVDSDYVVFIVDTSGSMKNIWGKVSQEIVNVLNIHPQVKGFQILNDMGQSLISGYDGQWMPDTPARRKSVIELFKKWNAVSNSSPVEGLTAALRKYAKANITTSIYVFGDDYTGSSYDPVIDAITQQNKKLPSGRRLAKIHAIGFISPGTTDRFSVLMREMTKQNDGTFIALPR
;
A
#
# COMPACT_ATOMS: atom_id res chain seq x y z
N MET A 1 12.22 31.84 147.88
CA MET A 1 13.31 31.18 147.12
C MET A 1 13.19 31.59 145.65
N LYS A 2 14.34 31.80 145.02
CA LYS A 2 14.62 32.58 143.81
C LYS A 2 14.02 31.93 142.54
N HIS A 3 13.22 32.68 141.77
CA HIS A 3 12.79 32.30 140.42
C HIS A 3 14.01 32.11 139.51
N ARG A 4 14.01 31.04 138.71
CA ARG A 4 15.03 30.77 137.72
C ARG A 4 14.35 30.76 136.35
N ASP A 5 14.42 31.91 135.68
CA ASP A 5 14.02 32.08 134.28
C ASP A 5 14.81 31.09 133.42
N LYS A 6 14.11 30.22 132.69
CA LYS A 6 14.71 29.46 131.59
C LYS A 6 14.26 30.14 130.31
N GLY A 7 15.18 30.92 129.73
CA GLY A 7 15.00 31.52 128.40
C GLY A 7 14.59 30.44 127.41
N ILE A 8 13.53 30.72 126.66
CA ILE A 8 13.10 29.89 125.53
C ILE A 8 14.17 30.10 124.45
N ASP A 9 15.06 29.13 124.30
CA ASP A 9 15.95 29.07 123.14
C ASP A 9 15.07 28.88 121.90
N ILE A 10 15.10 29.88 121.02
CA ILE A 10 14.33 29.93 119.77
C ILE A 10 14.71 28.76 118.83
N PHE A 11 15.81 28.05 119.14
CA PHE A 11 16.26 26.82 118.50
C PHE A 11 16.19 25.60 119.43
N SER A 12 15.05 25.37 120.08
CA SER A 12 14.83 24.16 120.86
C SER A 12 14.73 22.91 119.99
N LEU A 13 15.17 21.75 120.49
CA LEU A 13 15.05 20.43 119.82
C LEU A 13 13.62 20.14 119.32
N SER A 14 12.60 20.62 120.04
CA SER A 14 11.20 20.48 119.67
C SER A 14 10.80 21.31 118.44
N PHE A 15 11.47 22.43 118.18
CA PHE A 15 11.25 23.24 116.97
C PHE A 15 11.84 22.56 115.73
N LEU A 16 13.02 21.94 115.86
CA LEU A 16 13.63 21.14 114.80
C LEU A 16 12.74 19.94 114.43
N ASP A 17 12.09 19.31 115.41
CA ASP A 17 11.20 18.17 115.20
C ASP A 17 9.90 18.58 114.47
N ILE A 18 9.34 19.75 114.80
CA ILE A 18 8.14 20.30 114.13
C ILE A 18 8.45 20.72 112.69
N ILE A 19 9.59 21.38 112.43
CA ILE A 19 9.99 21.73 111.07
C ILE A 19 10.35 20.47 110.27
N SER A 20 11.02 19.48 110.88
CA SER A 20 11.33 18.19 110.24
C SER A 20 10.06 17.43 109.86
N CYS A 21 9.07 17.38 110.76
CA CYS A 21 7.77 16.75 110.51
C CYS A 21 6.97 17.49 109.44
N GLY A 22 6.91 18.83 109.51
CA GLY A 22 6.22 19.66 108.53
C GLY A 22 6.85 19.61 107.15
N PHE A 23 8.18 19.67 107.08
CA PHE A 23 8.91 19.53 105.82
C PHE A 23 8.78 18.12 105.24
N GLY A 24 8.82 17.09 106.08
CA GLY A 24 8.55 15.71 105.68
C GLY A 24 7.16 15.53 105.08
N ALA A 25 6.14 16.16 105.67
CA ALA A 25 4.77 16.15 105.15
C ALA A 25 4.65 16.89 103.79
N VAL A 26 5.36 18.01 103.62
CA VAL A 26 5.40 18.73 102.34
C VAL A 26 6.13 17.93 101.26
N VAL A 27 7.25 17.27 101.59
CA VAL A 27 7.96 16.38 100.67
C VAL A 27 7.09 15.17 100.30
N MET A 28 6.36 14.61 101.27
CA MET A 28 5.38 13.54 101.01
C MET A 28 4.24 14.02 100.10
N LEU A 29 3.70 15.21 100.34
CA LEU A 29 2.69 15.79 99.46
C LEU A 29 3.23 16.05 98.05
N ILE A 30 4.48 16.47 97.90
CA ILE A 30 5.12 16.65 96.58
C ILE A 30 5.36 15.31 95.87
N LEU A 31 5.78 14.28 96.61
CA LEU A 31 5.98 12.92 96.09
C LEU A 31 4.65 12.26 95.71
N ILE A 32 3.59 12.47 96.49
CA ILE A 32 2.24 11.98 96.19
C ILE A 32 1.61 12.80 95.04
N SER A 33 1.83 14.12 95.01
CA SER A 33 1.28 15.03 94.00
C SER A 33 1.91 14.86 92.61
N LYS A 34 2.98 14.08 92.46
CA LYS A 34 3.57 13.72 91.16
C LYS A 34 3.56 12.22 90.93
N THR A 35 2.38 11.66 90.71
CA THR A 35 2.20 10.40 89.95
C THR A 35 0.84 10.34 89.25
N ASP A 36 0.43 11.43 88.59
CA ASP A 36 -0.72 11.41 87.66
C ASP A 36 -0.43 12.14 86.35
N VAL A 37 0.85 12.20 85.96
CA VAL A 37 1.26 12.72 84.64
C VAL A 37 1.77 11.62 83.70
N ASP A 38 1.77 10.36 84.14
CA ASP A 38 2.08 9.19 83.30
C ASP A 38 0.87 8.29 83.05
N ALA A 39 -0.35 8.80 83.26
CA ALA A 39 -1.54 8.27 82.61
C ALA A 39 -1.89 9.15 81.40
N ALA A 40 -0.95 9.30 80.47
CA ALA A 40 -1.40 9.42 79.09
C ALA A 40 -2.23 8.16 78.82
N PRO A 41 -3.50 8.26 78.38
CA PRO A 41 -4.27 7.08 78.09
C PRO A 41 -3.57 6.35 76.95
N THR A 42 -2.88 5.25 77.25
CA THR A 42 -2.36 4.30 76.25
C THR A 42 -3.51 3.70 75.43
N ALA A 43 -4.76 3.89 75.84
CA ALA A 43 -5.96 3.61 75.06
C ALA A 43 -6.20 4.58 73.88
N GLY A 44 -5.52 5.74 73.81
CA GLY A 44 -5.73 6.73 72.73
C GLY A 44 -4.61 6.79 71.68
N THR A 45 -3.36 6.44 72.04
CA THR A 45 -2.22 6.53 71.11
C THR A 45 -2.16 5.36 70.12
N GLU A 46 -2.56 4.16 70.54
CA GLU A 46 -2.70 3.02 69.62
C GLU A 46 -3.81 3.29 68.60
N ASP A 47 -4.95 3.84 69.04
CA ASP A 47 -6.09 4.16 68.20
C ASP A 47 -5.77 5.30 67.20
N VAL A 48 -5.05 6.34 67.63
CA VAL A 48 -4.60 7.42 66.75
C VAL A 48 -3.56 6.93 65.73
N SER A 49 -2.62 6.06 66.12
CA SER A 49 -1.64 5.50 65.18
C SER A 49 -2.28 4.54 64.17
N ALA A 50 -3.30 3.78 64.58
CA ALA A 50 -4.11 2.95 63.71
C ALA A 50 -4.94 3.80 62.74
N MET A 51 -5.57 4.87 63.21
CA MET A 51 -6.30 5.84 62.37
C MET A 51 -5.38 6.55 61.37
N LEU A 52 -4.17 6.96 61.77
CA LEU A 52 -3.18 7.56 60.87
C LEU A 52 -2.73 6.56 59.80
N SER A 53 -2.50 5.30 60.17
CA SER A 53 -2.17 4.23 59.23
C SER A 53 -3.31 3.94 58.24
N GLN A 54 -4.57 3.99 58.71
CA GLN A 54 -5.77 3.90 57.88
C GLN A 54 -5.91 5.10 56.93
N LEU A 55 -5.62 6.32 57.39
CA LEU A 55 -5.63 7.52 56.54
C LEU A 55 -4.57 7.45 55.44
N VAL A 56 -3.36 6.99 55.75
CA VAL A 56 -2.28 6.82 54.76
C VAL A 56 -2.65 5.73 53.74
N THR A 57 -3.20 4.60 54.19
CA THR A 57 -3.65 3.53 53.27
C THR A 57 -4.83 3.99 52.41
N LEU A 58 -5.77 4.75 52.96
CA LEU A 58 -6.89 5.33 52.21
C LEU A 58 -6.40 6.37 51.21
N GLN A 59 -5.45 7.24 51.58
CA GLN A 59 -4.83 8.22 50.69
C GLN A 59 -4.08 7.54 49.54
N ASN A 60 -3.33 6.47 49.83
CA ASN A 60 -2.66 5.66 48.81
C ASN A 60 -3.68 4.99 47.88
N SER A 61 -4.78 4.48 48.43
CA SER A 61 -5.87 3.88 47.65
C SER A 61 -6.55 4.91 46.74
N VAL A 62 -6.81 6.13 47.22
CA VAL A 62 -7.35 7.23 46.42
C VAL A 62 -6.38 7.62 45.31
N SER A 63 -5.08 7.70 45.61
CA SER A 63 -4.05 7.99 44.60
C SER A 63 -3.99 6.90 43.51
N GLN A 64 -4.05 5.63 43.92
CA GLN A 64 -4.09 4.51 42.99
C GLN A 64 -5.35 4.51 42.13
N ILE A 65 -6.52 4.75 42.73
CA ILE A 65 -7.79 4.86 42.00
C ILE A 65 -7.74 6.04 41.01
N GLN A 66 -7.17 7.18 41.40
CA GLN A 66 -7.01 8.32 40.51
C GLN A 66 -6.09 8.00 39.33
N GLN A 67 -5.02 7.26 39.55
CA GLN A 67 -4.12 6.81 38.49
C GLN A 67 -4.82 5.82 37.55
N GLU A 68 -5.54 4.83 38.08
CA GLU A 68 -6.33 3.89 37.29
C GLU A 68 -7.45 4.59 36.49
N MET A 69 -8.09 5.60 37.08
CA MET A 69 -9.09 6.43 36.41
C MET A 69 -8.48 7.17 35.22
N ASN A 70 -7.33 7.81 35.41
CA ASN A 70 -6.64 8.54 34.34
C ASN A 70 -6.22 7.60 33.20
N GLN A 71 -5.69 6.42 33.52
CA GLN A 71 -5.35 5.40 32.53
C GLN A 71 -6.59 4.93 31.74
N LYS A 72 -7.71 4.68 32.42
CA LYS A 72 -8.97 4.31 31.75
C LYS A 72 -9.49 5.44 30.86
N LEU A 73 -9.31 6.70 31.26
CA LEU A 73 -9.75 7.86 30.49
C LEU A 73 -8.95 8.02 29.19
N GLU A 74 -7.63 7.76 29.24
CA GLU A 74 -6.74 7.74 28.07
C GLU A 74 -7.03 6.55 27.13
N VAL A 75 -7.36 5.38 27.70
CA VAL A 75 -7.82 4.24 26.90
C VAL A 75 -9.17 4.57 26.22
N LEU A 76 -10.10 5.22 26.93
CA LEU A 76 -11.38 5.62 26.34
C LEU A 76 -11.23 6.66 25.23
N SER A 77 -10.32 7.64 25.37
CA SER A 77 -10.06 8.62 24.32
C SER A 77 -9.48 7.94 23.07
N SER A 78 -8.49 7.06 23.23
CA SER A 78 -7.89 6.32 22.12
C SER A 78 -8.90 5.40 21.40
N ILE A 79 -9.77 4.71 22.15
CA ILE A 79 -10.85 3.89 21.56
C ILE A 79 -11.86 4.79 20.82
N SER A 80 -12.17 5.96 21.35
CA SER A 80 -13.07 6.92 20.68
C SER A 80 -12.48 7.40 19.35
N GLU A 81 -11.19 7.73 19.31
CA GLU A 81 -10.48 8.10 18.09
C GLU A 81 -10.45 6.96 17.06
N GLN A 82 -10.15 5.73 17.51
CA GLN A 82 -10.21 4.54 16.66
C GLN A 82 -11.60 4.32 16.08
N LYS A 83 -12.66 4.48 16.89
CA LYS A 83 -14.05 4.37 16.44
C LYS A 83 -14.38 5.42 15.38
N GLN A 84 -13.93 6.66 15.56
CA GLN A 84 -14.15 7.73 14.58
C GLN A 84 -13.40 7.45 13.27
N SER A 85 -12.15 6.98 13.34
CA SER A 85 -11.37 6.56 12.18
C SER A 85 -12.01 5.39 11.43
N ALA A 86 -12.47 4.36 12.16
CA ALA A 86 -13.17 3.22 11.58
C ALA A 86 -14.50 3.62 10.92
N ALA A 87 -15.25 4.55 11.53
CA ALA A 87 -16.48 5.09 10.94
C ALA A 87 -16.19 5.88 9.65
N ALA A 88 -15.12 6.67 9.62
CA ALA A 88 -14.69 7.39 8.41
C ALA A 88 -14.27 6.43 7.29
N ALA A 89 -13.49 5.39 7.62
CA ALA A 89 -13.08 4.35 6.68
C ALA A 89 -14.29 3.57 6.13
N SER A 90 -15.25 3.21 6.98
CA SER A 90 -16.49 2.55 6.57
C SER A 90 -17.30 3.42 5.60
N LYS A 91 -17.43 4.72 5.87
CA LYS A 91 -18.11 5.66 4.99
C LYS A 91 -17.41 5.79 3.63
N ALA A 92 -16.08 5.85 3.61
CA ALA A 92 -15.29 5.88 2.39
C ALA A 92 -15.49 4.59 1.56
N LEU A 93 -15.48 3.42 2.22
CA LEU A 93 -15.70 2.14 1.57
C LEU A 93 -17.12 2.03 0.99
N GLN A 94 -18.13 2.53 1.71
CA GLN A 94 -19.50 2.61 1.18
C GLN A 94 -19.61 3.51 -0.05
N GLN A 95 -18.91 4.64 -0.09
CA GLN A 95 -18.87 5.52 -1.27
C GLN A 95 -18.18 4.82 -2.45
N GLN A 96 -17.08 4.11 -2.21
CA GLN A 96 -16.42 3.30 -3.24
C GLN A 96 -17.32 2.20 -3.79
N LEU A 97 -18.06 1.48 -2.93
CA LEU A 97 -19.01 0.46 -3.36
C LEU A 97 -20.15 1.06 -4.21
N LYS A 98 -20.68 2.23 -3.84
CA LYS A 98 -21.67 2.93 -4.66
C LYS A 98 -21.12 3.30 -6.03
N ALA A 99 -19.90 3.82 -6.10
CA ALA A 99 -19.25 4.15 -7.36
C ALA A 99 -18.98 2.91 -8.24
N LEU A 100 -18.58 1.79 -7.63
CA LEU A 100 -18.40 0.51 -8.31
C LEU A 100 -19.72 -0.03 -8.87
N ASN A 101 -20.80 0.01 -8.09
CA ASN A 101 -22.12 -0.42 -8.54
C ASN A 101 -22.63 0.43 -9.71
N GLN A 102 -22.41 1.76 -9.66
CA GLN A 102 -22.76 2.65 -10.78
C GLN A 102 -21.96 2.31 -12.04
N LYS A 103 -20.65 2.04 -11.92
CA LYS A 103 -19.83 1.58 -13.03
C LYS A 103 -20.32 0.24 -13.58
N GLN A 104 -20.66 -0.71 -12.72
CA GLN A 104 -21.18 -2.02 -13.14
C GLN A 104 -22.50 -1.88 -13.91
N ALA A 105 -23.40 -0.99 -13.48
CA ALA A 105 -24.63 -0.70 -14.20
C ALA A 105 -24.35 -0.10 -15.60
N ALA A 106 -23.43 0.86 -15.70
CA ALA A 106 -23.03 1.44 -16.99
C ALA A 106 -22.36 0.42 -17.93
N THR A 107 -21.58 -0.51 -17.38
CA THR A 107 -20.97 -1.61 -18.15
C THR A 107 -22.04 -2.58 -18.64
N ALA A 108 -23.03 -2.93 -17.81
CA ALA A 108 -24.13 -3.80 -18.19
C ALA A 108 -24.98 -3.19 -19.32
N GLU A 109 -25.26 -1.88 -19.25
CA GLU A 109 -25.94 -1.14 -20.33
C GLU A 109 -25.10 -1.12 -21.62
N SER A 110 -23.79 -0.93 -21.51
CA SER A 110 -22.88 -1.00 -22.68
C SER A 110 -22.87 -2.39 -23.32
N ILE A 111 -22.89 -3.46 -22.52
CA ILE A 111 -22.96 -4.84 -23.04
C ILE A 111 -24.29 -5.08 -23.77
N ALA A 112 -25.42 -4.58 -23.23
CA ALA A 112 -26.71 -4.66 -23.89
C ALA A 112 -26.71 -3.89 -25.22
N GLY A 113 -26.10 -2.70 -25.26
CA GLY A 113 -25.91 -1.93 -26.49
C GLY A 113 -25.06 -2.67 -27.53
N LEU A 114 -24.00 -3.35 -27.11
CA LEU A 114 -23.15 -4.16 -27.99
C LEU A 114 -23.91 -5.37 -28.58
N GLY A 115 -24.78 -6.02 -27.81
CA GLY A 115 -25.64 -7.10 -28.32
C GLY A 115 -26.58 -6.63 -29.44
N LEU A 116 -27.15 -5.43 -29.30
CA LEU A 116 -27.98 -4.82 -30.35
C LEU A 116 -27.17 -4.48 -31.61
N VAL A 117 -25.93 -4.02 -31.44
CA VAL A 117 -25.01 -3.78 -32.57
C VAL A 117 -24.62 -5.08 -33.27
N GLU A 118 -24.33 -6.15 -32.51
CA GLU A 118 -24.02 -7.47 -33.06
C GLU A 118 -25.20 -8.03 -33.87
N GLU A 119 -26.43 -7.89 -33.36
CA GLU A 119 -27.63 -8.34 -34.06
C GLU A 119 -27.88 -7.54 -35.35
N ARG A 120 -27.66 -6.22 -35.33
CA ARG A 120 -27.71 -5.38 -36.54
C ARG A 120 -26.64 -5.76 -37.56
N LEU A 121 -25.43 -6.07 -37.11
CA LEU A 121 -24.34 -6.54 -37.98
C LEU A 121 -24.65 -7.91 -38.60
N LYS A 122 -25.25 -8.85 -37.84
CA LYS A 122 -25.73 -10.13 -38.38
C LYS A 122 -26.85 -9.95 -39.41
N GLN A 123 -27.77 -9.01 -39.19
CA GLN A 123 -28.80 -8.69 -40.17
C GLN A 123 -28.22 -8.02 -41.44
N ALA A 124 -27.17 -7.20 -41.29
CA ALA A 124 -26.48 -6.56 -42.40
C ALA A 124 -25.63 -7.56 -43.23
N SER A 125 -24.98 -8.54 -42.58
CA SER A 125 -24.14 -9.54 -43.27
C SER A 125 -24.93 -10.59 -44.06
N LEU A 126 -26.24 -10.73 -43.81
CA LEU A 126 -27.14 -11.58 -44.59
C LEU A 126 -27.58 -10.94 -45.92
N LYS A 127 -27.27 -9.67 -46.18
CA LYS A 127 -27.54 -9.02 -47.46
C LYS A 127 -26.23 -8.74 -48.20
N THR A 128 -26.02 -9.55 -49.25
CA THR A 128 -25.13 -9.35 -50.43
C THR A 128 -23.78 -10.09 -50.39
N PRO A 129 -23.55 -11.07 -51.28
CA PRO A 129 -22.22 -11.57 -51.57
C PRO A 129 -21.57 -10.67 -52.63
N GLN A 130 -20.70 -9.74 -52.21
CA GLN A 130 -19.80 -9.03 -53.12
C GLN A 130 -18.37 -9.62 -53.03
N LYS A 131 -17.77 -9.80 -54.21
CA LYS A 131 -16.39 -10.29 -54.42
C LYS A 131 -15.39 -9.53 -53.52
N PRO A 132 -14.31 -10.18 -53.06
CA PRO A 132 -13.34 -9.57 -52.16
C PRO A 132 -12.66 -8.40 -52.85
N ASN A 133 -13.02 -7.19 -52.42
CA ASN A 133 -12.36 -5.97 -52.83
C ASN A 133 -10.99 -5.92 -52.13
N LYS A 134 -9.91 -5.68 -52.90
CA LYS A 134 -8.51 -5.73 -52.42
C LYS A 134 -8.08 -4.52 -51.57
N THR A 135 -9.00 -3.63 -51.25
CA THR A 135 -8.79 -2.51 -50.33
C THR A 135 -9.49 -2.83 -49.02
N ARG A 136 -8.69 -3.28 -48.05
CA ARG A 136 -9.11 -3.54 -46.68
C ARG A 136 -9.47 -2.19 -46.04
N ASP A 137 -10.65 -2.07 -45.45
CA ASP A 137 -10.96 -0.93 -44.57
C ASP A 137 -9.95 -0.93 -43.41
N GLU A 138 -9.19 0.16 -43.27
CA GLU A 138 -8.07 0.26 -42.32
C GLU A 138 -8.53 0.29 -40.85
N ASP A 139 -9.82 0.51 -40.58
CA ASP A 139 -10.31 0.83 -39.22
C ASP A 139 -11.09 -0.31 -38.51
N VAL A 140 -11.32 -1.48 -39.16
CA VAL A 140 -12.02 -2.63 -38.52
C VAL A 140 -11.29 -3.98 -38.75
N GLY A 141 -9.98 -3.93 -38.92
CA GLY A 141 -9.15 -5.14 -39.10
C GLY A 141 -8.50 -5.60 -37.80
N GLY A 142 -8.87 -6.79 -37.30
CA GLY A 142 -8.12 -7.44 -36.22
C GLY A 142 -6.65 -7.70 -36.60
N ILE A 143 -5.80 -7.95 -35.59
CA ILE A 143 -4.37 -8.17 -35.81
C ILE A 143 -4.13 -9.45 -36.63
N PRO A 144 -3.39 -9.40 -37.75
CA PRO A 144 -3.04 -10.60 -38.52
C PRO A 144 -2.13 -11.54 -37.71
N VAL A 145 -2.47 -12.84 -37.68
CA VAL A 145 -1.80 -13.88 -36.86
C VAL A 145 -0.97 -14.86 -37.69
N ASP A 146 -0.26 -14.38 -38.71
CA ASP A 146 0.45 -15.18 -39.72
C ASP A 146 1.98 -15.23 -39.54
N SER A 147 2.50 -14.82 -38.38
CA SER A 147 3.95 -14.79 -38.12
C SER A 147 4.44 -16.01 -37.38
N ASP A 148 5.57 -16.55 -37.84
CA ASP A 148 6.28 -17.67 -37.22
C ASP A 148 6.88 -17.28 -35.87
N TYR A 149 7.28 -16.02 -35.70
CA TYR A 149 7.95 -15.55 -34.50
C TYR A 149 7.34 -14.25 -33.97
N VAL A 150 7.29 -14.11 -32.64
CA VAL A 150 6.66 -12.97 -31.97
C VAL A 150 7.62 -12.33 -30.96
N VAL A 151 7.79 -11.01 -31.00
CA VAL A 151 8.50 -10.25 -29.98
C VAL A 151 7.52 -9.33 -29.28
N PHE A 152 7.45 -9.40 -27.97
CA PHE A 152 6.75 -8.44 -27.12
C PHE A 152 7.75 -7.40 -26.62
N ILE A 153 7.46 -6.13 -26.80
CA ILE A 153 8.15 -5.02 -26.17
C ILE A 153 7.16 -4.43 -25.18
N VAL A 154 7.51 -4.42 -23.91
CA VAL A 154 6.60 -4.02 -22.83
C VAL A 154 7.18 -2.84 -22.09
N ASP A 155 6.41 -1.76 -22.02
CA ASP A 155 6.68 -0.66 -21.10
C ASP A 155 6.56 -1.13 -19.65
N THR A 156 7.63 -0.95 -18.88
CA THR A 156 7.68 -1.31 -17.45
C THR A 156 7.61 -0.08 -16.55
N SER A 157 7.04 1.01 -17.04
CA SER A 157 6.71 2.24 -16.31
C SER A 157 5.82 1.99 -15.09
N GLY A 158 5.80 2.94 -14.15
CA GLY A 158 4.99 2.85 -12.94
C GLY A 158 3.48 2.77 -13.23
N SER A 159 3.02 3.49 -14.26
CA SER A 159 1.62 3.49 -14.70
C SER A 159 1.20 2.14 -15.29
N MET A 160 2.07 1.51 -16.10
CA MET A 160 1.86 0.14 -16.58
C MET A 160 1.89 -0.89 -15.44
N LYS A 161 2.75 -0.70 -14.43
CA LYS A 161 2.81 -1.58 -13.24
C LYS A 161 1.49 -1.59 -12.46
N ASN A 162 0.76 -0.48 -12.40
CA ASN A 162 -0.56 -0.43 -11.76
C ASN A 162 -1.61 -1.31 -12.45
N ILE A 163 -1.40 -1.64 -13.73
CA ILE A 163 -2.28 -2.50 -14.53
C ILE A 163 -1.57 -3.76 -15.01
N TRP A 164 -0.48 -4.17 -14.35
CA TRP A 164 0.38 -5.27 -14.80
C TRP A 164 -0.35 -6.60 -15.02
N GLY A 165 -1.40 -6.86 -14.24
CA GLY A 165 -2.27 -8.01 -14.42
C GLY A 165 -2.97 -8.01 -15.79
N LYS A 166 -3.48 -6.85 -16.24
CA LYS A 166 -4.09 -6.69 -17.58
C LYS A 166 -3.05 -6.86 -18.68
N VAL A 167 -1.87 -6.24 -18.53
CA VAL A 167 -0.75 -6.37 -19.47
C VAL A 167 -0.34 -7.83 -19.63
N SER A 168 -0.19 -8.55 -18.51
CA SER A 168 0.15 -9.98 -18.49
C SER A 168 -0.91 -10.83 -19.20
N GLN A 169 -2.19 -10.54 -18.95
CA GLN A 169 -3.30 -11.25 -19.58
C GLN A 169 -3.33 -11.02 -21.09
N GLU A 170 -3.00 -9.82 -21.54
CA GLU A 170 -3.03 -9.51 -22.97
C GLU A 170 -1.89 -10.16 -23.75
N ILE A 171 -0.69 -10.29 -23.15
CA ILE A 171 0.37 -11.12 -23.74
C ILE A 171 -0.11 -12.57 -23.92
N VAL A 172 -0.80 -13.12 -22.93
CA VAL A 172 -1.39 -14.47 -23.02
C VAL A 172 -2.44 -14.53 -24.13
N ASN A 173 -3.30 -13.52 -24.25
CA ASN A 173 -4.32 -13.46 -25.30
C ASN A 173 -3.66 -13.46 -26.69
N VAL A 174 -2.66 -12.60 -26.91
CA VAL A 174 -1.91 -12.55 -28.18
C VAL A 174 -1.26 -13.90 -28.49
N LEU A 175 -0.59 -14.53 -27.51
CA LEU A 175 0.00 -15.85 -27.71
C LEU A 175 -1.06 -16.92 -28.03
N ASN A 176 -2.25 -16.86 -27.41
CA ASN A 176 -3.31 -17.85 -27.61
C ASN A 176 -3.97 -17.73 -28.99
N ILE A 177 -4.08 -16.52 -29.56
CA ILE A 177 -4.59 -16.33 -30.92
C ILE A 177 -3.56 -16.67 -32.01
N HIS A 178 -2.29 -16.91 -31.65
CA HIS A 178 -1.28 -17.45 -32.56
C HIS A 178 -1.06 -18.94 -32.31
N PRO A 179 -1.78 -19.84 -33.01
CA PRO A 179 -1.71 -21.27 -32.79
C PRO A 179 -0.41 -21.94 -33.27
N GLN A 180 0.46 -21.24 -34.02
CA GLN A 180 1.64 -21.82 -34.68
C GLN A 180 2.94 -21.00 -34.50
N VAL A 181 3.07 -20.22 -33.42
CA VAL A 181 4.34 -19.53 -33.16
C VAL A 181 5.44 -20.57 -32.94
N LYS A 182 6.56 -20.46 -33.66
CA LYS A 182 7.75 -21.31 -33.49
C LYS A 182 8.60 -20.86 -32.30
N GLY A 183 8.64 -19.56 -32.06
CA GLY A 183 9.27 -19.00 -30.87
C GLY A 183 8.92 -17.55 -30.60
N PHE A 184 9.12 -17.12 -29.35
CA PHE A 184 8.77 -15.79 -28.92
C PHE A 184 9.82 -15.16 -28.00
N GLN A 185 9.74 -13.85 -27.83
CA GLN A 185 10.56 -13.08 -26.89
C GLN A 185 9.76 -12.02 -26.16
N ILE A 186 10.17 -11.68 -24.94
CA ILE A 186 9.63 -10.55 -24.19
C ILE A 186 10.79 -9.65 -23.80
N LEU A 187 10.73 -8.39 -24.23
CA LEU A 187 11.69 -7.35 -23.98
C LEU A 187 11.03 -6.22 -23.19
N ASN A 188 11.81 -5.46 -22.43
CA ASN A 188 11.34 -4.17 -21.93
C ASN A 188 11.50 -3.11 -23.03
N ASP A 189 10.99 -1.92 -22.74
CA ASP A 189 11.13 -0.71 -23.56
C ASP A 189 12.59 -0.36 -23.93
N MET A 190 13.58 -0.80 -23.15
CA MET A 190 15.01 -0.64 -23.47
C MET A 190 15.61 -1.81 -24.28
N GLY A 191 14.83 -2.83 -24.63
CA GLY A 191 15.29 -3.97 -25.43
C GLY A 191 16.04 -5.05 -24.65
N GLN A 192 15.94 -5.06 -23.32
CA GLN A 192 16.47 -6.10 -22.45
C GLN A 192 15.50 -7.27 -22.39
N SER A 193 16.01 -8.48 -22.66
CA SER A 193 15.20 -9.70 -22.63
C SER A 193 14.82 -10.10 -21.21
N LEU A 194 13.57 -10.54 -21.02
CA LEU A 194 13.06 -11.04 -19.74
C LEU A 194 13.90 -12.19 -19.17
N ILE A 195 14.39 -13.08 -20.06
CA ILE A 195 15.30 -14.17 -19.70
C ILE A 195 16.63 -13.91 -20.41
N SER A 196 17.64 -13.52 -19.64
CA SER A 196 18.98 -13.17 -20.15
C SER A 196 19.62 -14.27 -21.00
N GLY A 197 19.41 -15.54 -20.64
CA GLY A 197 19.92 -16.69 -21.38
C GLY A 197 19.36 -16.86 -22.81
N TYR A 198 18.29 -16.13 -23.16
CA TYR A 198 17.73 -16.11 -24.50
C TYR A 198 17.92 -14.75 -25.20
N ASP A 199 18.78 -13.86 -24.70
CA ASP A 199 19.00 -12.57 -25.36
C ASP A 199 19.56 -12.76 -26.78
N GLY A 200 18.83 -12.25 -27.78
CA GLY A 200 19.15 -12.43 -29.20
C GLY A 200 18.81 -13.82 -29.76
N GLN A 201 18.19 -14.70 -28.98
CA GLN A 201 17.77 -16.04 -29.40
C GLN A 201 16.25 -16.19 -29.26
N TRP A 202 15.64 -17.14 -29.95
CA TRP A 202 14.20 -17.40 -29.82
C TRP A 202 13.94 -18.39 -28.69
N MET A 203 13.02 -18.06 -27.76
CA MET A 203 12.49 -19.08 -26.87
C MET A 203 11.52 -19.97 -27.67
N PRO A 204 11.71 -21.30 -27.69
CA PRO A 204 10.79 -22.19 -28.39
C PRO A 204 9.41 -22.11 -27.75
N ASP A 205 8.38 -22.03 -28.57
CA ASP A 205 7.02 -21.94 -28.08
C ASP A 205 6.49 -23.31 -27.64
N THR A 206 6.28 -23.48 -26.34
CA THR A 206 5.63 -24.67 -25.78
C THR A 206 4.70 -24.26 -24.64
N PRO A 207 3.63 -25.03 -24.35
CA PRO A 207 2.72 -24.70 -23.24
C PRO A 207 3.43 -24.52 -21.89
N ALA A 208 4.42 -25.38 -21.61
CA ALA A 208 5.24 -25.27 -20.40
C ALA A 208 6.11 -24.00 -20.40
N ARG A 209 6.73 -23.66 -21.54
CA ARG A 209 7.53 -22.44 -21.67
C ARG A 209 6.68 -21.20 -21.51
N ARG A 210 5.51 -21.11 -22.16
CA ARG A 210 4.56 -20.00 -22.01
C ARG A 210 4.19 -19.81 -20.54
N LYS A 211 3.77 -20.88 -19.85
CA LYS A 211 3.41 -20.82 -18.42
C LYS A 211 4.56 -20.28 -17.57
N SER A 212 5.76 -20.83 -17.71
CA SER A 212 6.93 -20.38 -16.92
C SER A 212 7.33 -18.94 -17.23
N VAL A 213 7.30 -18.53 -18.50
CA VAL A 213 7.64 -17.17 -18.92
C VAL A 213 6.63 -16.16 -18.37
N ILE A 214 5.33 -16.47 -18.40
CA ILE A 214 4.29 -15.59 -17.85
C ILE A 214 4.41 -15.46 -16.33
N GLU A 215 4.74 -16.53 -15.61
CA GLU A 215 4.98 -16.47 -14.17
C GLU A 215 6.22 -15.63 -13.80
N LEU A 216 7.27 -15.68 -14.64
CA LEU A 216 8.43 -14.79 -14.49
C LEU A 216 8.05 -13.34 -14.80
N PHE A 217 7.33 -13.11 -15.89
CA PHE A 217 6.88 -11.79 -16.31
C PHE A 217 6.04 -11.08 -15.25
N LYS A 218 5.11 -11.78 -14.59
CA LYS A 218 4.31 -11.23 -13.47
C LYS A 218 5.15 -10.68 -12.32
N LYS A 219 6.37 -11.18 -12.13
CA LYS A 219 7.29 -10.78 -11.05
C LYS A 219 8.38 -9.82 -11.53
N TRP A 220 8.37 -9.47 -12.81
CA TRP A 220 9.47 -8.76 -13.41
C TRP A 220 9.49 -7.29 -13.01
N ASN A 221 10.61 -6.86 -12.42
CA ASN A 221 10.87 -5.47 -12.04
C ASN A 221 12.10 -4.97 -12.81
N ALA A 222 11.88 -4.53 -14.05
CA ALA A 222 12.89 -3.78 -14.79
C ALA A 222 12.71 -2.27 -14.60
N VAL A 223 13.82 -1.53 -14.74
CA VAL A 223 13.82 -0.08 -14.91
C VAL A 223 13.46 0.20 -16.37
N SER A 224 12.79 1.32 -16.63
CA SER A 224 12.25 1.72 -17.93
C SER A 224 12.32 3.24 -18.08
N ASN A 225 12.45 3.73 -19.32
CA ASN A 225 12.42 5.16 -19.66
C ASN A 225 11.13 5.57 -20.40
N SER A 226 10.16 4.65 -20.51
CA SER A 226 8.83 4.85 -21.10
C SER A 226 8.86 5.28 -22.58
N SER A 227 9.88 4.81 -23.31
CA SER A 227 10.04 5.04 -24.74
C SER A 227 10.10 3.70 -25.48
N PRO A 228 9.22 3.43 -26.45
CA PRO A 228 9.24 2.17 -27.19
C PRO A 228 10.39 2.10 -28.23
N VAL A 229 11.13 3.19 -28.44
CA VAL A 229 12.07 3.36 -29.57
C VAL A 229 13.27 2.42 -29.44
N GLU A 230 13.86 2.38 -28.27
CA GLU A 230 15.05 1.58 -27.97
C GLU A 230 14.72 0.09 -28.08
N GLY A 231 13.59 -0.32 -27.51
CA GLY A 231 13.06 -1.68 -27.59
C GLY A 231 12.73 -2.10 -29.01
N LEU A 232 12.10 -1.22 -29.81
CA LEU A 232 11.82 -1.46 -31.23
C LEU A 232 13.10 -1.62 -32.04
N THR A 233 14.06 -0.73 -31.82
CA THR A 233 15.37 -0.76 -32.48
C THR A 233 16.10 -2.07 -32.15
N ALA A 234 16.11 -2.46 -30.88
CA ALA A 234 16.71 -3.70 -30.42
C ALA A 234 16.00 -4.93 -31.01
N ALA A 235 14.67 -4.92 -31.05
CA ALA A 235 13.89 -6.02 -31.59
C ALA A 235 14.13 -6.23 -33.08
N LEU A 236 14.08 -5.15 -33.87
CA LEU A 236 14.37 -5.20 -35.31
C LEU A 236 15.80 -5.69 -35.57
N ARG A 237 16.78 -5.22 -34.81
CA ARG A 237 18.18 -5.63 -34.98
C ARG A 237 18.41 -7.10 -34.64
N LYS A 238 17.92 -7.54 -33.48
CA LYS A 238 18.20 -8.88 -32.94
C LYS A 238 17.36 -9.95 -33.66
N TYR A 239 16.07 -9.69 -33.85
CA TYR A 239 15.09 -10.73 -34.14
C TYR A 239 14.48 -10.67 -35.55
N ALA A 240 14.36 -9.50 -36.17
CA ALA A 240 13.77 -9.40 -37.51
C ALA A 240 14.76 -9.83 -38.60
N LYS A 241 14.51 -10.94 -39.30
CA LYS A 241 15.37 -11.49 -40.37
C LYS A 241 14.56 -11.77 -41.63
N ALA A 242 15.20 -11.65 -42.80
CA ALA A 242 14.52 -11.77 -44.10
C ALA A 242 13.98 -13.19 -44.38
N ASN A 243 14.56 -14.22 -43.78
CA ASN A 243 14.20 -15.63 -43.96
C ASN A 243 13.10 -16.14 -43.03
N ILE A 244 12.61 -15.29 -42.12
CA ILE A 244 11.51 -15.64 -41.20
C ILE A 244 10.43 -14.55 -41.23
N THR A 245 9.24 -14.87 -40.74
CA THR A 245 8.18 -13.90 -40.49
C THR A 245 8.15 -13.53 -39.01
N THR A 246 8.27 -12.24 -38.72
CA THR A 246 8.32 -11.73 -37.34
C THR A 246 7.23 -10.69 -37.14
N SER A 247 6.47 -10.83 -36.06
CA SER A 247 5.59 -9.79 -35.55
C SER A 247 6.15 -9.22 -34.26
N ILE A 248 6.19 -7.90 -34.17
CA ILE A 248 6.61 -7.17 -32.98
C ILE A 248 5.36 -6.52 -32.40
N TYR A 249 5.07 -6.76 -31.12
CA TYR A 249 3.98 -6.13 -30.41
C TYR A 249 4.52 -5.18 -29.34
N VAL A 250 4.17 -3.92 -29.45
CA VAL A 250 4.53 -2.89 -28.47
C VAL A 250 3.37 -2.68 -27.51
N PHE A 251 3.62 -2.82 -26.21
CA PHE A 251 2.66 -2.64 -25.14
C PHE A 251 3.05 -1.40 -24.34
N GLY A 252 2.17 -0.40 -24.28
CA GLY A 252 2.46 0.84 -23.56
C GLY A 252 1.22 1.70 -23.33
N ASP A 253 1.36 2.70 -22.48
CA ASP A 253 0.30 3.63 -22.08
C ASP A 253 0.67 5.11 -22.25
N ASP A 254 1.95 5.43 -22.46
CA ASP A 254 2.41 6.79 -22.77
C ASP A 254 3.65 6.82 -23.66
N TYR A 255 4.00 8.02 -24.13
CA TYR A 255 5.25 8.28 -24.86
C TYR A 255 5.89 9.59 -24.42
N THR A 256 7.08 9.48 -23.83
CA THR A 256 7.83 10.60 -23.22
C THR A 256 8.72 11.37 -24.19
N GLY A 257 8.96 10.85 -25.40
CA GLY A 257 9.83 11.51 -26.37
C GLY A 257 9.22 12.79 -26.94
N SER A 258 10.08 13.70 -27.41
CA SER A 258 9.69 15.06 -27.80
C SER A 258 9.05 15.17 -29.19
N SER A 259 9.27 14.22 -30.09
CA SER A 259 8.84 14.28 -31.49
C SER A 259 8.43 12.91 -32.02
N TYR A 260 7.46 12.89 -32.94
CA TYR A 260 6.90 11.66 -33.49
C TYR A 260 7.58 11.27 -34.81
N ASP A 261 7.59 12.18 -35.79
CA ASP A 261 8.02 11.87 -37.16
C ASP A 261 9.46 11.32 -37.24
N PRO A 262 10.48 11.90 -36.57
CA PRO A 262 11.84 11.37 -36.65
C PRO A 262 11.94 9.94 -36.13
N VAL A 263 11.13 9.58 -35.13
CA VAL A 263 11.10 8.25 -34.54
C VAL A 263 10.41 7.27 -35.49
N ILE A 264 9.27 7.66 -36.04
CA ILE A 264 8.52 6.84 -37.01
C ILE A 264 9.41 6.57 -38.23
N ASP A 265 10.05 7.60 -38.77
CA ASP A 265 10.92 7.50 -39.94
C ASP A 265 12.13 6.59 -39.67
N ALA A 266 12.80 6.77 -38.53
CA ALA A 266 13.97 5.97 -38.17
C ALA A 266 13.63 4.47 -38.04
N ILE A 267 12.54 4.13 -37.34
CA ILE A 267 12.09 2.74 -37.18
C ILE A 267 11.62 2.17 -38.53
N THR A 268 10.88 2.94 -39.30
CA THR A 268 10.37 2.53 -40.61
C THR A 268 11.49 2.31 -41.62
N GLN A 269 12.56 3.10 -41.56
CA GLN A 269 13.76 2.93 -42.37
C GLN A 269 14.57 1.69 -41.93
N GLN A 270 14.67 1.46 -40.62
CA GLN A 270 15.32 0.26 -40.08
C GLN A 270 14.55 -1.02 -40.45
N ASN A 271 13.22 -0.96 -40.45
CA ASN A 271 12.34 -2.06 -40.84
C ASN A 271 12.22 -2.18 -42.37
N LYS A 272 13.34 -2.52 -43.01
CA LYS A 272 13.51 -2.53 -44.46
C LYS A 272 12.42 -3.31 -45.19
N LYS A 273 11.98 -2.78 -46.33
CA LYS A 273 11.10 -3.48 -47.27
C LYS A 273 11.93 -4.48 -48.09
N LEU A 274 11.49 -5.73 -48.10
CA LEU A 274 12.11 -6.82 -48.87
C LEU A 274 11.64 -6.79 -50.34
N PRO A 275 12.35 -7.47 -51.27
CA PRO A 275 11.94 -7.55 -52.67
C PRO A 275 10.53 -8.12 -52.88
N SER A 276 10.04 -8.94 -51.94
CA SER A 276 8.67 -9.47 -51.94
C SER A 276 7.59 -8.43 -51.61
N GLY A 277 7.99 -7.21 -51.23
CA GLY A 277 7.08 -6.12 -50.87
C GLY A 277 6.68 -6.08 -49.40
N ARG A 278 6.97 -7.11 -48.59
CA ARG A 278 6.78 -7.10 -47.12
C ARG A 278 7.95 -6.44 -46.40
N ARG A 279 7.74 -5.92 -45.19
CA ARG A 279 8.82 -5.53 -44.28
C ARG A 279 9.47 -6.71 -43.54
N LEU A 280 10.63 -6.45 -42.92
CA LEU A 280 11.35 -7.42 -42.10
C LEU A 280 10.47 -7.95 -40.95
N ALA A 281 9.75 -7.05 -40.28
CA ALA A 281 8.75 -7.38 -39.27
C ALA A 281 7.47 -6.56 -39.48
N LYS A 282 6.34 -7.12 -39.04
CA LYS A 282 5.10 -6.35 -38.82
C LYS A 282 5.15 -5.75 -37.43
N ILE A 283 4.83 -4.47 -37.29
CA ILE A 283 4.85 -3.77 -36.00
C ILE A 283 3.41 -3.50 -35.59
N HIS A 284 2.95 -4.20 -34.55
CA HIS A 284 1.66 -4.02 -33.91
C HIS A 284 1.83 -3.28 -32.58
N ALA A 285 0.74 -2.70 -32.10
CA ALA A 285 0.75 -2.02 -30.82
C ALA A 285 -0.57 -2.19 -30.07
N ILE A 286 -0.46 -2.31 -28.76
CA ILE A 286 -1.57 -2.39 -27.83
C ILE A 286 -1.41 -1.24 -26.84
N GLY A 287 -2.29 -0.25 -26.98
CA GLY A 287 -2.37 0.91 -26.10
C GLY A 287 -3.22 0.60 -24.88
N PHE A 288 -2.68 0.85 -23.69
CA PHE A 288 -3.40 0.73 -22.43
C PHE A 288 -3.80 2.10 -21.93
N ILE A 289 -4.99 2.19 -21.33
CA ILE A 289 -5.41 3.39 -20.60
C ILE A 289 -5.08 3.19 -19.13
N SER A 290 -4.11 3.94 -18.62
CA SER A 290 -3.72 3.93 -17.21
C SER A 290 -3.93 5.33 -16.57
N PRO A 291 -3.98 5.42 -15.22
CA PRO A 291 -4.13 6.72 -14.57
C PRO A 291 -2.87 7.58 -14.74
N GLY A 292 -3.04 8.82 -15.22
CA GLY A 292 -1.97 9.81 -15.28
C GLY A 292 -1.18 9.85 -16.60
N THR A 293 -1.56 9.06 -17.60
CA THR A 293 -0.93 9.08 -18.93
C THR A 293 -1.73 9.88 -19.96
N THR A 294 -1.06 10.21 -21.07
CA THR A 294 -1.61 10.99 -22.18
C THR A 294 -1.90 10.12 -23.42
N ASP A 295 -2.57 10.68 -24.43
CA ASP A 295 -2.85 9.97 -25.68
C ASP A 295 -1.64 9.86 -26.63
N ARG A 296 -0.45 10.31 -26.20
CA ARG A 296 0.76 10.40 -27.04
C ARG A 296 1.21 9.04 -27.58
N PHE A 297 1.10 7.98 -26.78
CA PHE A 297 1.39 6.62 -27.24
C PHE A 297 0.49 6.22 -28.41
N SER A 298 -0.82 6.45 -28.28
CA SER A 298 -1.81 6.12 -29.30
C SER A 298 -1.54 6.88 -30.59
N VAL A 299 -1.17 8.15 -30.52
CA VAL A 299 -0.81 8.98 -31.68
C VAL A 299 0.42 8.41 -32.39
N LEU A 300 1.51 8.17 -31.65
CA LEU A 300 2.75 7.59 -32.19
C LEU A 300 2.48 6.23 -32.84
N MET A 301 1.82 5.33 -32.11
CA MET A 301 1.68 3.95 -32.53
C MET A 301 0.65 3.75 -33.63
N ARG A 302 -0.37 4.60 -33.75
CA ARG A 302 -1.29 4.58 -34.89
C ARG A 302 -0.54 4.79 -36.20
N GLU A 303 0.35 5.78 -36.27
CA GLU A 303 1.13 6.04 -37.48
C GLU A 303 2.27 5.02 -37.66
N MET A 304 2.98 4.67 -36.58
CA MET A 304 4.05 3.66 -36.61
C MET A 304 3.56 2.33 -37.18
N THR A 305 2.42 1.82 -36.69
CA THR A 305 1.87 0.53 -37.11
C THR A 305 1.40 0.58 -38.57
N LYS A 306 0.76 1.68 -38.98
CA LYS A 306 0.35 1.91 -40.37
C LYS A 306 1.53 1.87 -41.34
N GLN A 307 2.64 2.53 -41.00
CA GLN A 307 3.83 2.53 -41.85
C GLN A 307 4.59 1.20 -41.86
N ASN A 308 4.32 0.31 -40.90
CA ASN A 308 5.06 -0.93 -40.67
C ASN A 308 4.22 -2.21 -40.79
N ASP A 309 3.26 -2.22 -41.70
CA ASP A 309 2.42 -3.38 -42.06
C ASP A 309 1.69 -4.02 -40.87
N GLY A 310 1.38 -3.23 -39.83
CA GLY A 310 0.76 -3.71 -38.60
C GLY A 310 -0.54 -3.02 -38.24
N THR A 311 -0.91 -3.10 -36.96
CA THR A 311 -2.22 -2.65 -36.46
C THR A 311 -2.06 -2.14 -35.04
N PHE A 312 -2.74 -1.04 -34.74
CA PHE A 312 -2.87 -0.49 -33.39
C PHE A 312 -4.23 -0.86 -32.80
N ILE A 313 -4.23 -1.35 -31.55
CA ILE A 313 -5.43 -1.60 -30.75
C ILE A 313 -5.34 -0.75 -29.49
N ALA A 314 -6.38 0.06 -29.23
CA ALA A 314 -6.55 0.70 -27.93
C ALA A 314 -7.47 -0.15 -27.05
N LEU A 315 -7.01 -0.52 -25.85
CA LEU A 315 -7.82 -1.27 -24.91
C LEU A 315 -8.66 -0.33 -24.03
N PRO A 316 -9.96 -0.62 -23.86
CA PRO A 316 -10.83 0.16 -22.98
C PRO A 316 -10.42 0.04 -21.51
N ARG A 317 -10.84 1.01 -20.70
CA ARG A 317 -10.59 1.07 -19.25
C ARG A 317 -11.17 -0.11 -18.49
#